data_AF-A0A2E5X3R6-F1
#
_entry.id   AF-A0A2E5X3R6-F1
#
_cell.length_a   1.000
_cell.length_b   1.000
_cell.length_c   1.000
_cell.angle_alpha   90.00
_cell.angle_beta   90.00
_cell.angle_gamma   90.00
#
_symmetry.space_group_name_H-M   'P 1'
#
loop_
_entity.id
_entity.type
_entity.pdbx_description
1 polymer ?
#
loop_
_entity_poly.entity_id
_entity_poly.type
_entity_poly.pdbx_seq_one_letter_code
_entity_poly.pdbx_strand_id
1 'polypeptide(L)'
;MSDPRRKEPFRESSLDSDEYRERLLRKISCLVAVLEAAGAKVKRALAGPDPDVERLMRIRTNLLSTLEVCLRAKAALEGREALPAELRDNLGSILGEGPIGADLDRFTMPKGAQIEMMSLEEEERFSYMGPIRQGEIESCDLEGLTRRLQD
;
A
#
# COMPACT_ATOMS: atom_id res chain seq x y z
N MET A 1 -14.54 43.78 -11.20
CA MET A 1 -14.38 43.17 -9.86
C MET A 1 -14.78 41.72 -9.97
N SER A 2 -13.81 40.80 -9.95
CA SER A 2 -14.02 39.37 -10.21
C SER A 2 -14.21 38.62 -8.89
N ASP A 3 -15.29 37.83 -8.78
CA ASP A 3 -15.66 37.06 -7.59
C ASP A 3 -14.58 36.02 -7.25
N PRO A 4 -13.98 36.04 -6.03
CA PRO A 4 -12.92 35.10 -5.62
C PRO A 4 -13.41 33.64 -5.44
N ARG A 5 -14.68 33.35 -5.73
CA ARG A 5 -15.29 32.01 -5.60
C ARG A 5 -15.47 31.29 -6.93
N ARG A 6 -15.11 31.88 -8.07
CA ARG A 6 -15.04 31.14 -9.33
C ARG A 6 -13.84 30.21 -9.30
N LYS A 7 -14.04 29.01 -8.78
CA LYS A 7 -13.17 27.87 -9.08
C LYS A 7 -13.19 27.71 -10.60
N GLU A 8 -12.05 27.92 -11.24
CA GLU A 8 -11.86 27.49 -12.61
C GLU A 8 -12.26 26.01 -12.71
N PRO A 9 -12.91 25.60 -13.82
CA PRO A 9 -13.28 24.20 -14.01
C PRO A 9 -12.03 23.33 -13.85
N PHE A 10 -12.16 22.23 -13.11
CA PHE A 10 -11.07 21.28 -12.92
C PHE A 10 -10.51 20.85 -14.28
N ARG A 11 -9.22 21.08 -14.47
CA ARG A 11 -8.44 20.54 -15.59
C ARG A 11 -7.36 19.63 -15.02
N GLU A 12 -7.10 18.51 -15.67
CA GLU A 12 -6.10 17.54 -15.23
C GLU A 12 -4.69 18.17 -15.11
N SER A 13 -4.38 19.14 -15.97
CA SER A 13 -3.18 19.99 -15.91
C SER A 13 -3.09 20.91 -14.68
N SER A 14 -4.16 21.05 -13.89
CA SER A 14 -4.12 21.80 -12.62
C SER A 14 -3.36 21.03 -11.54
N LEU A 15 -3.24 19.70 -11.70
CA LEU A 15 -2.47 18.83 -10.80
C LEU A 15 -0.96 19.00 -10.97
N ASP A 16 -0.51 19.65 -12.05
CA ASP A 16 0.91 19.97 -12.30
C ASP A 16 1.38 21.20 -11.48
N SER A 17 0.46 21.91 -10.84
CA SER A 17 0.81 23.01 -9.94
C SER A 17 0.95 22.52 -8.50
N ASP A 18 2.15 22.68 -7.93
CA ASP A 18 2.48 22.24 -6.57
C ASP A 18 1.54 22.87 -5.51
N GLU A 19 1.20 24.14 -5.66
CA GLU A 19 0.30 24.83 -4.72
C GLU A 19 -1.12 24.23 -4.72
N TYR A 20 -1.65 23.85 -5.90
CA TYR A 20 -2.95 23.19 -5.99
C TYR A 20 -2.89 21.78 -5.39
N ARG A 21 -1.81 21.05 -5.65
CA ARG A 21 -1.56 19.69 -5.13
C ARG A 21 -1.48 19.69 -3.61
N GLU A 22 -0.70 20.58 -3.01
CA GLU A 22 -0.64 20.74 -1.54
C GLU A 22 -1.99 21.12 -0.93
N ARG A 23 -2.73 22.03 -1.58
CA ARG A 23 -4.08 22.41 -1.12
C ARG A 23 -5.05 21.24 -1.20
N LEU A 24 -4.94 20.39 -2.21
CA LEU A 24 -5.75 19.20 -2.37
C LEU A 24 -5.36 18.11 -1.36
N LEU A 25 -4.07 17.89 -1.17
CA LEU A 25 -3.53 16.94 -0.18
C LEU A 25 -3.97 17.29 1.25
N ARG A 26 -3.93 18.59 1.61
CA ARG A 26 -4.46 19.07 2.90
C ARG A 26 -5.95 18.77 3.07
N LYS A 27 -6.75 18.99 2.02
CA LYS A 27 -8.20 18.70 2.05
C LYS A 27 -8.48 17.21 2.20
N ILE A 28 -7.77 16.36 1.44
CA ILE A 28 -7.92 14.91 1.52
C ILE A 28 -7.46 14.40 2.89
N SER A 29 -6.34 14.89 3.42
CA SER A 29 -5.84 14.50 4.75
C SER A 29 -6.83 14.87 5.86
N CYS A 30 -7.46 16.04 5.78
CA CYS A 30 -8.53 16.43 6.71
C CYS A 30 -9.75 15.50 6.59
N LEU A 31 -10.15 15.16 5.36
CA LEU A 31 -11.29 14.26 5.12
C LEU A 31 -11.02 12.85 5.66
N VAL A 32 -9.81 12.31 5.47
CA VAL A 32 -9.38 11.03 6.05
C VAL A 32 -9.54 11.05 7.58
N ALA A 33 -9.01 12.07 8.25
CA ALA A 33 -9.10 12.19 9.71
C ALA A 33 -10.57 12.24 10.22
N VAL A 34 -11.44 12.96 9.51
CA VAL A 34 -12.88 13.03 9.85
C VAL A 34 -13.57 11.68 9.65
N LEU A 35 -13.26 10.96 8.56
CA LEU A 35 -13.83 9.64 8.28
C LEU A 35 -13.39 8.60 9.32
N GLU A 36 -12.14 8.64 9.75
CA GLU A 36 -11.62 7.77 10.82
C GLU A 36 -12.30 8.05 12.17
N ALA A 37 -12.45 9.33 12.53
CA ALA A 37 -13.16 9.73 13.74
C ALA A 37 -14.64 9.32 13.71
N ALA A 38 -15.30 9.48 12.56
CA ALA A 38 -16.67 9.02 12.34
C ALA A 38 -16.77 7.49 12.45
N GLY A 39 -15.82 6.75 11.87
CA GLY A 39 -15.73 5.29 11.98
C GLY A 39 -15.57 4.83 13.43
N ALA A 40 -14.71 5.49 14.22
CA ALA A 40 -14.56 5.22 15.65
C ALA A 40 -15.86 5.49 16.42
N LYS A 41 -16.58 6.57 16.07
CA LYS A 41 -17.88 6.90 16.68
C LYS A 41 -18.95 5.85 16.37
N VAL A 42 -19.01 5.34 15.14
CA VAL A 42 -19.91 4.25 14.75
C VAL A 42 -19.57 2.95 15.48
N LYS A 43 -18.29 2.61 15.62
CA LYS A 43 -17.85 1.45 16.41
C LYS A 43 -18.30 1.56 17.88
N ARG A 44 -18.17 2.74 18.49
CA ARG A 44 -18.66 2.98 19.87
C ARG A 44 -20.18 2.91 19.96
N ALA A 45 -20.91 3.43 18.97
CA ALA A 45 -22.37 3.37 18.93
C ALA A 45 -22.87 1.91 18.82
N LEU A 46 -22.19 1.07 18.03
CA LEU A 46 -22.49 -0.36 17.93
C LEU A 46 -22.23 -1.14 19.23
N ALA A 47 -21.30 -0.67 20.07
CA ALA A 47 -21.01 -1.27 21.37
C ALA A 47 -21.89 -0.71 22.51
N GLY A 48 -22.72 0.29 22.23
CA GLY A 48 -23.65 0.88 23.18
C GLY A 48 -24.88 0.00 23.42
N PRO A 49 -25.72 0.35 24.41
CA PRO A 49 -26.98 -0.33 24.65
C PRO A 49 -27.98 -0.06 23.52
N ASP A 50 -28.70 -1.10 23.10
CA ASP A 50 -29.74 -1.09 22.06
C ASP A 50 -29.34 -0.38 20.75
N PRO A 51 -28.27 -0.84 20.07
CA PRO A 51 -27.82 -0.20 18.85
C PRO A 51 -28.76 -0.51 17.67
N ASP A 52 -29.04 0.52 16.87
CA ASP A 52 -29.62 0.33 15.52
C ASP A 52 -28.55 -0.27 14.59
N VAL A 53 -28.36 -1.58 14.71
CA VAL A 53 -27.28 -2.33 14.05
C VAL A 53 -27.34 -2.18 12.53
N GLU A 54 -28.52 -2.30 11.94
CA GLU A 54 -28.69 -2.29 10.49
C GLU A 54 -28.31 -0.93 9.90
N ARG A 55 -28.77 0.16 10.52
CA ARG A 55 -28.38 1.51 10.09
C ARG A 55 -26.90 1.76 10.32
N LEU A 56 -26.36 1.41 11.50
CA LEU A 56 -24.97 1.66 11.85
C LEU A 56 -24.00 0.85 10.97
N MET A 57 -24.35 -0.38 10.59
CA MET A 57 -23.56 -1.18 9.65
C MET A 57 -23.56 -0.58 8.25
N ARG A 58 -24.71 -0.09 7.74
CA ARG A 58 -24.75 0.64 6.46
C ARG A 58 -23.89 1.91 6.48
N ILE A 59 -23.96 2.68 7.55
CA ILE A 59 -23.11 3.87 7.74
C ILE A 59 -21.63 3.47 7.77
N ARG A 60 -21.27 2.42 8.51
CA ARG A 60 -19.90 1.90 8.58
C ARG A 60 -19.36 1.52 7.20
N THR A 61 -20.13 0.78 6.41
CA THR A 61 -19.72 0.39 5.04
C THR A 61 -19.47 1.61 4.17
N ASN A 62 -20.37 2.60 4.17
CA ASN A 62 -20.19 3.82 3.38
C ASN A 62 -18.94 4.62 3.82
N LEU A 63 -18.71 4.75 5.13
CA LEU A 63 -17.53 5.42 5.67
C LEU A 63 -16.23 4.71 5.25
N LEU A 64 -16.18 3.38 5.33
CA LEU A 64 -15.01 2.60 4.94
C LEU A 64 -14.73 2.69 3.44
N SER A 65 -15.75 2.54 2.59
CA SER A 65 -15.59 2.70 1.13
C SER A 65 -15.12 4.10 0.76
N THR A 66 -15.64 5.14 1.42
CA THR A 66 -15.21 6.52 1.16
C THR A 66 -13.78 6.77 1.64
N LEU A 67 -13.41 6.21 2.81
CA LEU A 67 -12.06 6.31 3.37
C LEU A 67 -11.04 5.67 2.44
N GLU A 68 -11.34 4.49 1.90
CA GLU A 68 -10.48 3.79 0.94
C GLU A 68 -10.19 4.63 -0.30
N VAL A 69 -11.21 5.26 -0.89
CA VAL A 69 -11.03 6.16 -2.05
C VAL A 69 -10.16 7.36 -1.68
N CYS A 70 -10.36 7.95 -0.49
CA CYS A 70 -9.53 9.08 -0.03
C CYS A 70 -8.06 8.69 0.16
N LEU A 71 -7.78 7.49 0.69
CA LEU A 71 -6.42 6.99 0.88
C LEU A 71 -5.71 6.74 -0.45
N ARG A 72 -6.40 6.15 -1.44
CA ARG A 72 -5.85 5.98 -2.80
C ARG A 72 -5.55 7.32 -3.46
N ALA A 73 -6.47 8.28 -3.33
CA ALA A 73 -6.28 9.63 -3.86
C ALA A 73 -5.10 10.36 -3.18
N LYS A 74 -4.92 10.16 -1.87
CA LYS A 74 -3.77 10.67 -1.11
C LYS A 74 -2.45 10.11 -1.65
N ALA A 75 -2.36 8.78 -1.78
CA ALA A 75 -1.17 8.10 -2.31
C ALA A 75 -0.81 8.55 -3.74
N ALA A 76 -1.82 8.76 -4.60
CA ALA A 76 -1.61 9.23 -5.97
C ALA A 76 -1.08 10.69 -6.04
N LEU A 77 -1.43 11.54 -5.06
CA LEU A 77 -0.93 12.92 -4.98
C LEU A 77 0.46 13.02 -4.33
N GLU A 78 0.76 12.12 -3.38
CA GLU A 78 2.07 12.02 -2.72
C GLU A 78 3.11 11.38 -3.64
N GLY A 79 2.77 10.29 -4.33
CA GLY A 79 3.68 9.55 -5.22
C GLY A 79 4.05 10.27 -6.53
N ARG A 80 3.49 11.45 -6.81
CA ARG A 80 3.88 12.31 -7.94
C ARG A 80 4.91 13.39 -7.57
N GLU A 81 5.33 13.47 -6.31
CA GLU A 81 6.56 14.16 -5.94
C GLU A 81 7.73 13.27 -6.39
N ALA A 82 8.45 13.71 -7.42
CA ALA A 82 9.54 12.94 -8.02
C ALA A 82 10.53 12.43 -6.97
N LEU A 83 10.72 11.11 -6.89
CA LEU A 83 11.87 10.52 -6.22
C LEU A 83 13.15 11.15 -6.79
N PRO A 84 14.09 11.63 -5.95
CA PRO A 84 15.42 12.02 -6.41
C PRO A 84 16.02 10.88 -7.22
N ALA A 85 16.59 11.19 -8.40
CA ALA A 85 17.09 10.16 -9.31
C ALA A 85 18.06 9.18 -8.61
N GLU A 86 18.85 9.69 -7.66
CA GLU A 86 19.80 8.88 -6.89
C GLU A 86 19.12 7.87 -5.93
N LEU A 87 17.91 8.14 -5.44
CA LEU A 87 17.15 7.23 -4.55
C LEU A 87 16.40 6.16 -5.34
N ARG A 88 16.04 6.46 -6.59
CA ARG A 88 15.40 5.50 -7.49
C ARG A 88 16.33 4.34 -7.83
N ASP A 89 17.61 4.63 -8.05
CA ASP A 89 18.62 3.61 -8.37
C ASP A 89 18.98 2.73 -7.16
N ASN A 90 19.02 3.31 -5.96
CA ASN A 90 19.28 2.55 -4.74
C ASN A 90 18.07 1.69 -4.31
N LEU A 91 16.84 2.14 -4.57
CA LEU A 91 15.64 1.30 -4.40
C LEU A 91 15.55 0.22 -5.48
N GLY A 92 16.04 0.47 -6.69
CA GLY A 92 16.21 -0.56 -7.73
C GLY A 92 17.14 -1.70 -7.29
N SER A 93 18.16 -1.41 -6.47
CA SER A 93 19.02 -2.43 -5.87
C SER A 93 18.33 -3.23 -4.73
N ILE A 94 17.31 -2.68 -4.08
CA ILE A 94 16.51 -3.36 -3.04
C ILE A 94 15.34 -4.14 -3.67
N LEU A 95 14.82 -3.65 -4.80
CA LEU A 95 13.68 -4.21 -5.53
C LEU A 95 14.08 -5.11 -6.71
N GLY A 96 15.38 -5.32 -6.94
CA GLY A 96 15.85 -6.26 -7.95
C GLY A 96 15.57 -5.81 -9.39
N GLU A 97 15.65 -4.52 -9.68
CA GLU A 97 15.48 -4.00 -11.04
C GLU A 97 16.83 -3.51 -11.59
N GLY A 98 17.69 -4.48 -11.91
CA GLY A 98 18.95 -4.30 -12.63
C GLY A 98 19.32 -5.61 -13.35
N PRO A 99 19.96 -5.56 -14.54
CA PRO A 99 19.93 -6.63 -15.52
C PRO A 99 20.56 -7.92 -14.99
N ILE A 100 19.84 -9.00 -15.28
CA ILE A 100 20.22 -10.41 -15.21
C ILE A 100 21.73 -10.58 -15.50
N GLY A 101 22.51 -10.86 -14.46
CA GLY A 101 23.85 -11.44 -14.60
C GLY A 101 25.00 -10.61 -14.05
N ALA A 102 25.24 -10.66 -12.74
CA ALA A 102 26.59 -10.61 -12.18
C ALA A 102 26.60 -11.15 -10.73
N ASP A 103 27.22 -12.32 -10.57
CA ASP A 103 27.74 -12.94 -9.34
C ASP A 103 26.85 -13.07 -8.09
N LEU A 104 26.24 -14.26 -7.97
CA LEU A 104 25.49 -14.76 -6.82
C LEU A 104 26.35 -15.18 -5.61
N ASP A 105 27.68 -15.16 -5.71
CA ASP A 105 28.54 -15.94 -4.79
C ASP A 105 28.97 -15.20 -3.50
N ARG A 106 28.39 -14.03 -3.19
CA ARG A 106 28.72 -13.32 -1.94
C ARG A 106 27.57 -12.54 -1.31
N PHE A 107 26.36 -13.08 -1.34
CA PHE A 107 25.30 -12.60 -0.44
C PHE A 107 25.60 -13.02 0.99
N THR A 108 26.33 -12.19 1.72
CA THR A 108 26.33 -12.23 3.18
C THR A 108 24.98 -11.70 3.64
N MET A 109 24.11 -12.61 4.09
CA MET A 109 22.77 -12.26 4.53
C MET A 109 22.82 -11.22 5.66
N PRO A 110 22.00 -10.16 5.60
CA PRO A 110 21.99 -9.12 6.62
C PRO A 110 21.58 -9.70 7.98
N LYS A 111 22.12 -9.13 9.07
CA LYS A 111 21.79 -9.55 10.45
C LYS A 111 20.28 -9.39 10.68
N GLY A 112 19.57 -10.51 10.83
CA GLY A 112 18.11 -10.58 10.97
C GLY A 112 17.41 -11.40 9.87
N ALA A 113 18.11 -11.77 8.80
CA ALA A 113 17.58 -12.66 7.74
C ALA A 113 17.76 -14.16 8.04
N GLN A 114 18.10 -14.51 9.29
CA GLN A 114 18.09 -15.90 9.75
C GLN A 114 16.66 -16.24 10.18
N ILE A 115 16.04 -17.17 9.47
CA ILE A 115 14.71 -17.69 9.79
C ILE A 115 14.82 -18.39 11.16
N GLU A 116 14.02 -17.96 12.14
CA GLU A 116 13.88 -18.67 13.41
C GLU A 116 13.14 -19.99 13.14
N MET A 117 13.87 -21.09 12.97
CA MET A 117 13.28 -22.41 12.75
C MET A 117 12.57 -22.87 14.03
N MET A 118 11.29 -23.21 13.94
CA MET A 118 10.49 -23.55 15.11
C MET A 118 10.73 -24.99 15.61
N SER A 119 11.46 -25.83 14.85
CA SER A 119 11.88 -27.18 15.24
C SER A 119 13.17 -27.64 14.53
N LEU A 120 13.90 -28.59 15.14
CA LEU A 120 15.11 -29.18 14.57
C LEU A 120 14.86 -29.96 13.27
N GLU A 121 13.69 -30.59 13.14
CA GLU A 121 13.31 -31.31 11.92
C GLU A 121 13.04 -30.37 10.74
N GLU A 122 12.56 -29.16 11.00
CA GLU A 122 12.46 -28.11 9.98
C GLU A 122 13.85 -27.59 9.59
N GLU A 123 14.73 -27.37 10.58
CA GLU A 123 16.09 -26.87 10.31
C GLU A 123 16.87 -27.83 9.40
N GLU A 124 16.82 -29.15 9.66
CA GLU A 124 17.45 -30.13 8.77
C GLU A 124 16.83 -30.12 7.38
N ARG A 125 15.49 -30.09 7.28
CA ARG A 125 14.77 -30.11 5.99
C ARG A 125 15.12 -28.89 5.13
N PHE A 126 15.18 -27.70 5.73
CA PHE A 126 15.56 -26.48 5.01
C PHE A 126 17.06 -26.41 4.67
N SER A 127 17.92 -27.04 5.47
CA SER A 127 19.36 -27.09 5.17
C SER A 127 19.67 -27.82 3.86
N TYR A 128 18.87 -28.85 3.50
CA TYR A 128 19.06 -29.62 2.27
C TYR A 128 18.47 -28.96 1.02
N MET A 129 17.57 -28.00 1.17
CA MET A 129 16.87 -27.37 0.04
C MET A 129 17.69 -26.25 -0.62
N GLY A 130 18.61 -25.61 0.11
CA GLY A 130 19.43 -24.52 -0.42
C GLY A 130 18.64 -23.25 -0.78
N PRO A 131 19.30 -22.23 -1.36
CA PRO A 131 18.65 -20.96 -1.70
C PRO A 131 17.72 -21.10 -2.91
N ILE A 132 16.55 -20.45 -2.86
CA ILE A 132 15.58 -20.43 -3.96
C ILE A 132 16.18 -19.65 -5.12
N ARG A 133 16.29 -20.28 -6.29
CA ARG A 133 16.88 -19.68 -7.49
C ARG A 133 15.83 -18.95 -8.31
N GLN A 134 16.27 -17.91 -9.02
CA GLN A 134 15.41 -17.08 -9.86
C GLN A 134 14.58 -17.90 -10.87
N GLY A 135 15.19 -18.90 -11.50
CA GLY A 135 14.49 -19.76 -12.45
C GLY A 135 13.39 -20.62 -11.82
N GLU A 136 13.50 -20.96 -10.52
CA GLU A 136 12.45 -21.69 -9.80
C GLU A 136 11.23 -20.79 -9.57
N ILE A 137 11.46 -19.51 -9.27
CA ILE A 137 10.40 -18.51 -9.09
C ILE A 137 9.68 -18.25 -10.43
N GLU A 138 10.44 -18.05 -11.49
CA GLU A 138 9.91 -17.77 -12.83
C GLU A 138 9.16 -18.96 -13.44
N SER A 139 9.60 -20.19 -13.13
CA SER A 139 8.94 -21.42 -13.57
C SER A 139 7.69 -21.77 -12.76
N CYS A 140 7.43 -21.03 -11.67
CA CYS A 140 6.29 -21.31 -10.81
C CYS A 140 5.00 -20.88 -11.53
N ASP A 141 4.06 -21.80 -11.75
CA ASP A 141 2.75 -21.51 -12.35
C ASP A 141 1.85 -20.79 -11.34
N LEU A 142 2.12 -19.49 -11.18
CA LEU A 142 1.39 -18.63 -10.25
C LEU A 142 -0.09 -18.52 -10.64
N GLU A 143 -0.43 -18.61 -11.93
CA GLU A 143 -1.83 -18.57 -12.39
C GLU A 143 -2.59 -19.84 -12.04
N GLY A 144 -1.97 -21.02 -12.21
CA GLY A 144 -2.54 -22.30 -11.79
C GLY A 144 -2.70 -22.41 -10.28
N LEU A 145 -1.71 -21.91 -9.52
CA LEU A 145 -1.78 -21.74 -8.06
C LEU A 145 -2.93 -20.82 -7.65
N THR A 146 -3.03 -19.66 -8.31
CA THR A 146 -4.09 -18.67 -8.05
C THR A 146 -5.47 -19.26 -8.34
N ARG A 147 -5.63 -20.00 -9.44
CA ARG A 147 -6.88 -20.70 -9.76
C ARG A 147 -7.25 -21.75 -8.70
N ARG A 148 -6.28 -22.57 -8.25
CA ARG A 148 -6.52 -23.58 -7.19
C ARG A 148 -6.87 -22.99 -5.83
N LEU A 149 -6.47 -21.75 -5.56
CA LEU A 149 -6.81 -21.02 -4.34
C LEU A 149 -8.19 -20.34 -4.42
N GLN A 150 -8.74 -20.19 -5.62
CA GLN A 150 -10.04 -19.54 -5.87
C GLN A 150 -11.22 -20.51 -5.94
N ASP A 151 -10.96 -21.82 -6.10
CA ASP A 151 -11.93 -22.90 -5.86
C ASP A 151 -11.93 -23.31 -4.37
#